data_AF-A0A5M4FIS1-F1
#
_entry.id   AF-A0A5M4FIS1-F1
#
_cell.length_a   1.000
_cell.length_b   1.000
_cell.length_c   1.000
_cell.angle_alpha   90.00
_cell.angle_beta   90.00
_cell.angle_gamma   90.00
#
_symmetry.space_group_name_H-M   'P 1'
#
loop_
_entity.id
_entity.type
_entity.pdbx_description
1 polymer ?
#
loop_
_entity_poly.entity_id
_entity_poly.type
_entity_poly.pdbx_seq_one_letter_code
_entity_poly.pdbx_strand_id
1 'polypeptide(L)'
;MSLEEMLDHLLEPHAVDTDDEGDRLVALRLADDWGVGVRLHRRGTHRQWNVREVTLRLLDPDSGISGNDVRELPLGSLLSEAKRLATKDSLSASPTPRVSLADLLEQSGGAFGSGDDALAALALEYVSLVESGVRTPSKALAERFGGAAGTWTNRVAQSRKRGFLTPVDRGEAGGALTPKALSALGLRRD
;
A
#
# COMPACT_ATOMS: atom_id res chain seq x y z
N MET A 1 3.26 2.25 -19.86
CA MET A 1 4.28 1.19 -20.04
C MET A 1 3.59 -0.15 -19.80
N SER A 2 3.82 -1.14 -20.64
CA SER A 2 3.26 -2.50 -20.49
C SER A 2 4.24 -3.44 -19.81
N LEU A 3 3.73 -4.56 -19.27
CA LEU A 3 4.56 -5.56 -18.59
C LEU A 3 5.57 -6.22 -19.54
N GLU A 4 5.20 -6.41 -20.80
CA GLU A 4 6.08 -6.97 -21.84
C GLU A 4 7.24 -6.03 -22.17
N GLU A 5 6.95 -4.75 -22.42
CA GLU A 5 7.98 -3.72 -22.63
C GLU A 5 8.93 -3.60 -21.44
N MET A 6 8.40 -3.76 -20.21
CA MET A 6 9.22 -3.71 -19.00
C MET A 6 10.18 -4.90 -18.88
N LEU A 7 9.78 -6.08 -19.39
CA LEU A 7 10.64 -7.25 -19.48
C LEU A 7 11.68 -7.13 -20.60
N ASP A 8 11.33 -6.52 -21.75
CA ASP A 8 12.27 -6.24 -22.85
C ASP A 8 13.43 -5.34 -22.42
N HIS A 9 13.20 -4.45 -21.47
CA HIS A 9 14.18 -3.48 -20.99
C HIS A 9 14.74 -3.82 -19.59
N LEU A 10 14.53 -5.05 -19.11
CA LEU A 10 14.96 -5.47 -17.77
C LEU A 10 16.48 -5.71 -17.71
N LEU A 11 17.22 -4.64 -17.42
CA LEU A 11 18.68 -4.70 -17.21
C LEU A 11 19.05 -4.96 -15.74
N GLU A 12 18.27 -4.39 -14.83
CA GLU A 12 18.47 -4.50 -13.38
C GLU A 12 17.83 -5.77 -12.80
N PRO A 13 18.21 -6.19 -11.58
CA PRO A 13 17.62 -7.37 -10.93
C PRO A 13 16.10 -7.30 -10.77
N HIS A 14 15.54 -6.09 -10.73
CA HIS A 14 14.12 -5.84 -10.70
C HIS A 14 13.78 -4.45 -11.24
N ALA A 15 12.56 -4.28 -11.73
CA ALA A 15 11.96 -3.00 -12.05
C ALA A 15 10.52 -2.95 -11.54
N VAL A 16 10.06 -1.78 -11.14
CA VAL A 16 8.68 -1.54 -10.71
C VAL A 16 8.16 -0.31 -11.44
N ASP A 17 6.97 -0.41 -12.01
CA ASP A 17 6.27 0.71 -12.62
C ASP A 17 4.76 0.65 -12.33
N THR A 18 4.03 1.67 -12.76
CA THR A 18 2.57 1.77 -12.66
C THR A 18 1.97 1.91 -14.05
N ASP A 19 0.95 1.10 -14.37
CA ASP A 19 0.21 1.26 -15.61
C ASP A 19 -0.91 2.32 -15.51
N ASP A 20 -1.56 2.59 -16.63
CA ASP A 20 -2.59 3.64 -16.73
C ASP A 20 -3.85 3.32 -15.90
N GLU A 21 -4.09 2.05 -15.55
CA GLU A 21 -5.18 1.63 -14.65
C GLU A 21 -4.79 1.77 -13.16
N GLY A 22 -3.54 2.13 -12.88
CA GLY A 22 -3.00 2.21 -11.53
C GLY A 22 -2.53 0.86 -10.98
N ASP A 23 -2.48 -0.19 -11.81
CA ASP A 23 -1.89 -1.47 -11.42
C ASP A 23 -0.38 -1.34 -11.32
N ARG A 24 0.22 -2.09 -10.40
CA ARG A 24 1.67 -2.16 -10.27
C ARG A 24 2.22 -3.25 -11.17
N LEU A 25 3.14 -2.87 -12.02
CA LEU A 25 3.93 -3.79 -12.82
C LEU A 25 5.23 -4.04 -12.08
N VAL A 26 5.58 -5.31 -11.86
CA VAL A 26 6.84 -5.69 -11.25
C VAL A 26 7.55 -6.69 -12.16
N ALA A 27 8.76 -6.37 -12.57
CA ALA A 27 9.62 -7.27 -13.32
C ALA A 27 10.77 -7.73 -12.40
N LEU A 28 11.05 -9.02 -12.42
CA LEU A 28 12.09 -9.67 -11.62
C LEU A 28 12.98 -10.46 -12.57
N ARG A 29 14.29 -10.35 -12.40
CA ARG A 29 15.25 -11.18 -13.11
C ARG A 29 15.55 -12.42 -12.27
N LEU A 30 15.35 -13.60 -12.83
CA LEU A 30 15.64 -14.89 -12.22
C LEU A 30 16.84 -15.50 -12.94
N ALA A 31 17.97 -15.61 -12.24
CA ALA A 31 19.26 -15.95 -12.87
C ALA A 31 19.58 -15.03 -14.07
N ASP A 32 20.49 -15.44 -14.94
CA ASP A 32 20.89 -14.62 -16.09
C ASP A 32 19.88 -14.69 -17.24
N ASP A 33 19.01 -15.71 -17.25
CA ASP A 33 18.31 -16.13 -18.47
C ASP A 33 16.80 -15.91 -18.41
N TRP A 34 16.22 -15.56 -17.25
CA TRP A 34 14.76 -15.46 -17.09
C TRP A 34 14.30 -14.10 -16.54
N GLY A 35 13.21 -13.62 -17.11
CA GLY A 35 12.44 -12.47 -16.64
C GLY A 35 11.03 -12.91 -16.22
N VAL A 36 10.59 -12.44 -15.05
CA VAL A 36 9.25 -12.69 -14.52
C VAL A 36 8.57 -11.35 -14.31
N GLY A 37 7.51 -11.11 -15.08
CA GLY A 37 6.61 -9.98 -14.94
C GLY A 37 5.41 -10.36 -14.10
N VAL A 38 4.97 -9.48 -13.20
CA VAL A 38 3.76 -9.64 -12.40
C VAL A 38 2.97 -8.34 -12.45
N ARG A 39 1.70 -8.42 -12.85
CA ARG A 39 0.75 -7.31 -12.73
C ARG A 39 -0.06 -7.48 -11.44
N LEU A 40 0.04 -6.49 -10.57
CA LEU A 40 -0.59 -6.45 -9.27
C LEU A 40 -1.66 -5.36 -9.24
N HIS A 41 -2.91 -5.79 -9.11
CA HIS A 41 -4.03 -4.89 -8.88
C HIS A 41 -4.20 -4.61 -7.40
N ARG A 42 -4.41 -3.35 -7.08
CA ARG A 42 -4.65 -2.90 -5.72
C ARG A 42 -6.11 -3.16 -5.34
N ARG A 43 -6.36 -4.05 -4.37
CA ARG A 43 -7.71 -4.27 -3.82
C ARG A 43 -7.85 -3.56 -2.48
N GLY A 44 -8.55 -2.43 -2.49
CA GLY A 44 -8.82 -1.67 -1.26
C GLY A 44 -7.60 -0.90 -0.76
N THR A 45 -6.97 -1.38 0.32
CA THR A 45 -5.91 -0.69 1.07
C THR A 45 -4.53 -0.71 0.40
N HIS A 46 -3.54 0.01 0.95
CA HIS A 46 -2.23 0.21 0.30
C HIS A 46 -1.34 -1.04 0.21
N ARG A 47 -1.70 -2.13 0.89
CA ARG A 47 -0.87 -3.33 1.00
C ARG A 47 -1.54 -4.63 0.52
N GLN A 48 -2.76 -4.55 -0.01
CA GLN A 48 -3.48 -5.71 -0.52
C GLN A 48 -3.36 -5.78 -2.05
N TRP A 49 -2.41 -6.60 -2.51
CA TRP A 49 -2.14 -6.84 -3.92
C TRP A 49 -2.77 -8.16 -4.39
N ASN A 50 -3.63 -8.08 -5.40
CA ASN A 50 -4.11 -9.22 -6.15
C ASN A 50 -3.28 -9.38 -7.42
N VAL A 51 -2.80 -10.60 -7.66
CA VAL A 51 -2.12 -10.93 -8.91
C VAL A 51 -3.19 -11.02 -10.01
N ARG A 52 -3.11 -10.17 -11.02
CA ARG A 52 -3.95 -10.24 -12.23
C ARG A 52 -3.28 -11.05 -13.32
N GLU A 53 -1.96 -10.92 -13.44
CA GLU A 53 -1.20 -11.49 -14.54
C GLU A 53 0.20 -11.87 -14.05
N VAL A 54 0.72 -12.98 -14.59
CA VAL A 54 2.12 -13.38 -14.46
C VAL A 54 2.62 -13.73 -15.85
N THR A 55 3.69 -13.06 -16.26
CA THR A 55 4.33 -13.25 -17.56
C THR A 55 5.73 -13.78 -17.34
N LEU A 56 6.09 -14.83 -18.04
CA LEU A 56 7.41 -15.45 -17.98
C LEU A 56 8.07 -15.29 -19.34
N ARG A 57 9.35 -14.89 -19.33
CA ARG A 57 10.10 -14.70 -20.56
C ARG A 57 11.55 -15.15 -20.37
N LEU A 58 12.12 -15.75 -21.40
CA LEU A 58 13.57 -15.89 -21.51
C LEU A 58 14.18 -14.57 -21.95
N LEU A 59 15.20 -14.13 -21.21
CA LEU A 59 16.01 -12.96 -21.54
C LEU A 59 17.05 -13.30 -22.62
N ASP A 60 17.41 -14.58 -22.73
CA ASP A 60 18.21 -15.11 -23.83
C ASP A 60 17.30 -15.60 -24.98
N PRO A 61 17.30 -14.92 -26.15
CA PRO A 61 16.45 -15.29 -27.29
C PRO A 61 16.85 -16.61 -27.96
N ASP A 62 18.06 -17.11 -27.73
CA ASP A 62 18.55 -18.37 -28.32
C ASP A 62 18.19 -19.61 -27.46
N SER A 63 17.67 -19.37 -26.25
CA SER A 63 17.24 -20.41 -25.31
C SER A 63 15.76 -20.80 -25.54
N GLY A 64 15.46 -22.09 -25.42
CA GLY A 64 14.09 -22.63 -25.52
C GLY A 64 13.46 -22.87 -24.15
N ILE A 65 12.14 -22.67 -24.03
CA ILE A 65 11.38 -22.97 -22.80
C ILE A 65 10.97 -24.44 -22.82
N SER A 66 11.46 -25.25 -21.87
CA SER A 66 10.89 -26.57 -21.62
C SER A 66 9.75 -26.49 -20.60
N GLY A 67 8.80 -27.42 -20.68
CA GLY A 67 7.73 -27.52 -19.69
C GLY A 67 8.21 -27.90 -18.28
N ASN A 68 9.43 -28.44 -18.15
CA ASN A 68 10.04 -28.71 -16.85
C ASN A 68 10.55 -27.43 -16.19
N ASP A 69 11.15 -26.53 -16.97
CA ASP A 69 11.70 -25.26 -16.45
C ASP A 69 10.59 -24.46 -15.75
N VAL A 70 9.40 -24.41 -16.35
CA VAL A 70 8.23 -23.71 -15.79
C VAL A 70 7.76 -24.33 -14.47
N ARG A 71 7.87 -25.66 -14.32
CA ARG A 71 7.44 -26.36 -13.08
C ARG A 71 8.39 -26.16 -11.93
N GLU A 72 9.67 -25.94 -12.21
CA GLU A 72 10.70 -25.74 -11.20
C GLU A 72 10.78 -24.28 -10.73
N LEU A 73 10.06 -23.36 -11.38
CA LEU A 73 10.02 -21.97 -10.99
C LEU A 73 9.47 -21.81 -9.56
N PRO A 74 10.18 -21.07 -8.68
CA PRO A 74 9.72 -20.80 -7.32
C PRO A 74 8.66 -19.69 -7.29
N LEU A 75 7.53 -19.91 -7.98
CA LEU A 75 6.46 -18.92 -8.18
C LEU A 75 5.97 -18.32 -6.85
N GLY A 76 5.87 -19.12 -5.78
CA GLY A 76 5.45 -18.61 -4.47
C GLY A 76 6.40 -17.54 -3.91
N SER A 77 7.71 -17.76 -4.02
CA SER A 77 8.73 -16.82 -3.58
C SER A 77 8.77 -15.58 -4.48
N LEU A 78 8.67 -15.76 -5.80
CA LEU A 78 8.65 -14.68 -6.78
C LEU A 78 7.43 -13.76 -6.58
N LEU A 79 6.24 -14.33 -6.37
CA LEU A 79 5.04 -13.55 -6.09
C LEU A 79 5.12 -12.82 -4.75
N SER A 80 5.71 -13.45 -3.73
CA SER A 80 5.95 -12.80 -2.44
C SER A 80 6.91 -11.62 -2.58
N GLU A 81 7.94 -11.79 -3.40
CA GLU A 81 8.93 -10.76 -3.72
C GLU A 81 8.32 -9.60 -4.50
N ALA A 82 7.56 -9.90 -5.54
CA ALA A 82 6.88 -8.90 -6.34
C ALA A 82 5.93 -8.04 -5.49
N LYS A 83 5.16 -8.66 -4.60
CA LYS A 83 4.30 -7.94 -3.65
C LYS A 83 5.10 -7.06 -2.68
N ARG A 84 6.26 -7.54 -2.22
CA ARG A 84 7.14 -6.76 -1.34
C ARG A 84 7.71 -5.54 -2.07
N LEU A 85 8.15 -5.70 -3.31
CA LEU A 85 8.67 -4.60 -4.14
C LEU A 85 7.59 -3.58 -4.48
N ALA A 86 6.40 -4.04 -4.90
CA ALA A 86 5.25 -3.15 -5.13
C ALA A 86 4.88 -2.36 -3.87
N THR A 87 4.94 -3.01 -2.70
CA THR A 87 4.70 -2.32 -1.42
C THR A 87 5.81 -1.30 -1.11
N LYS A 88 7.09 -1.66 -1.29
CA LYS A 88 8.22 -0.75 -1.05
C LYS A 88 8.15 0.49 -1.95
N ASP A 89 7.92 0.28 -3.25
CA ASP A 89 7.75 1.35 -4.21
C ASP A 89 6.54 2.24 -3.87
N SER A 90 5.41 1.64 -3.49
CA SER A 90 4.24 2.41 -3.07
C SER A 90 4.50 3.28 -1.84
N LEU A 91 5.42 2.90 -0.94
CA LEU A 91 5.81 3.71 0.20
C LEU A 91 6.75 4.86 -0.21
N SER A 92 7.63 4.64 -1.18
CA SER A 92 8.53 5.66 -1.73
C SER A 92 7.81 6.67 -2.63
N ALA A 93 6.77 6.23 -3.35
CA ALA A 93 5.96 7.05 -4.24
C ALA A 93 4.66 7.57 -3.60
N SER A 94 4.41 7.26 -2.32
CA SER A 94 3.21 7.76 -1.64
C SER A 94 3.24 9.29 -1.61
N PRO A 95 2.22 9.98 -2.15
CA PRO A 95 2.14 11.42 -2.00
C PRO A 95 2.21 11.75 -0.51
N THR A 96 3.12 12.64 -0.14
CA THR A 96 3.25 13.06 1.26
C THR A 96 1.97 13.80 1.61
N PRO A 97 1.23 13.38 2.64
CA PRO A 97 0.04 14.11 3.05
C PRO A 97 0.44 15.53 3.41
N ARG A 98 -0.37 16.51 3.00
CA ARG A 98 -0.13 17.93 3.35
C ARG A 98 -0.12 18.15 4.86
N VAL A 99 -0.77 17.26 5.60
CA VAL A 99 -0.96 17.37 7.04
C VAL A 99 -0.69 16.01 7.69
N SER A 100 0.20 15.99 8.68
CA SER A 100 0.51 14.82 9.52
C SER A 100 -0.16 14.97 10.90
N LEU A 101 -0.57 13.86 11.50
CA LEU A 101 -1.15 13.88 12.84
C LEU A 101 -0.12 14.34 13.88
N ALA A 102 1.15 13.95 13.72
CA ALA A 102 2.22 14.37 14.62
C ALA A 102 2.37 15.89 14.62
N ASP A 103 2.46 16.50 13.43
CA ASP A 103 2.64 17.94 13.25
C ASP A 103 1.45 18.72 13.81
N LEU A 104 0.23 18.25 13.58
CA LEU A 104 -0.97 18.87 14.13
C LEU A 104 -0.99 18.86 15.66
N LEU A 105 -0.56 17.75 16.28
CA LEU A 105 -0.48 17.64 17.74
C LEU A 105 0.65 18.52 18.29
N GLU A 106 1.78 18.61 17.61
CA GLU A 106 2.89 19.47 18.01
C GLU A 106 2.46 20.95 17.99
N GLN A 107 1.83 21.39 16.90
CA GLN A 107 1.33 22.76 16.73
C GLN A 107 0.28 23.14 17.78
N SER A 108 -0.49 22.18 18.28
CA SER A 108 -1.53 22.40 19.29
C SER A 108 -1.08 22.13 20.73
N GLY A 109 0.21 21.85 20.96
CA GLY A 109 0.73 21.53 22.30
C GLY A 109 0.19 20.21 22.87
N GLY A 110 -0.11 19.24 22.02
CA GLY A 110 -0.63 17.91 22.36
C GLY A 110 -2.15 17.79 22.36
N ALA A 111 -2.88 18.89 22.10
CA ALA A 111 -4.33 18.88 22.06
C ALA A 111 -4.86 18.39 20.70
N PHE A 112 -5.62 17.28 20.69
CA PHE A 112 -6.23 16.81 19.45
C PHE A 112 -7.38 17.74 19.01
N GLY A 113 -7.26 18.35 17.84
CA GLY A 113 -8.30 19.20 17.25
C GLY A 113 -9.51 18.41 16.76
N SER A 114 -10.69 19.05 16.73
CA SER A 114 -11.93 18.46 16.18
C SER A 114 -12.15 18.77 14.69
N GLY A 115 -11.18 19.44 14.06
CA GLY A 115 -11.21 19.83 12.66
C GLY A 115 -11.09 18.64 11.70
N ASP A 116 -11.52 18.86 10.46
CA ASP A 116 -11.52 17.84 9.41
C ASP A 116 -10.09 17.33 9.10
N ASP A 117 -9.08 18.21 9.17
CA ASP A 117 -7.67 17.84 8.96
C ASP A 117 -7.15 16.87 10.04
N ALA A 118 -7.47 17.12 11.32
CA ALA A 118 -7.07 16.25 12.42
C ALA A 118 -7.73 14.86 12.33
N LEU A 119 -9.01 14.83 11.94
CA LEU A 119 -9.74 13.59 11.76
C LEU A 119 -9.29 12.80 10.52
N ALA A 120 -8.90 13.48 9.44
CA ALA A 120 -8.35 12.86 8.24
C ALA A 120 -6.93 12.32 8.49
N ALA A 121 -6.06 13.09 9.17
CA ALA A 121 -4.73 12.65 9.56
C ALA A 121 -4.78 11.44 10.51
N LEU A 122 -5.71 11.45 11.48
CA LEU A 122 -5.97 10.29 12.32
C LEU A 122 -6.42 9.07 11.51
N ALA A 123 -7.31 9.26 10.54
CA ALA A 123 -7.79 8.16 9.71
C ALA A 123 -6.63 7.50 8.95
N LEU A 124 -5.68 8.29 8.42
CA LEU A 124 -4.49 7.78 7.72
C LEU A 124 -3.58 6.97 8.64
N GLU A 125 -3.26 7.48 9.83
CA GLU A 125 -2.42 6.78 10.81
C GLU A 125 -3.10 5.48 11.30
N TYR A 126 -4.40 5.53 11.57
CA TYR A 126 -5.18 4.36 11.97
C TYR A 126 -5.15 3.26 10.90
N VAL A 127 -5.40 3.62 9.64
CA VAL A 127 -5.39 2.67 8.52
C VAL A 127 -3.99 2.07 8.36
N SER A 128 -2.93 2.88 8.45
CA SER A 128 -1.54 2.41 8.37
C SER A 128 -1.21 1.36 9.44
N LEU A 129 -1.74 1.51 10.66
CA LEU A 129 -1.58 0.54 11.75
C LEU A 129 -2.37 -0.75 11.48
N VAL A 130 -3.63 -0.64 11.06
CA VAL A 130 -4.44 -1.81 10.69
C VAL A 130 -3.76 -2.60 9.56
N GLU A 131 -3.27 -1.89 8.54
CA GLU A 131 -2.59 -2.49 7.39
C GLU A 131 -1.23 -3.11 7.71
N SER A 132 -0.57 -2.67 8.79
CA SER A 132 0.65 -3.32 9.28
C SER A 132 0.35 -4.54 10.16
N GLY A 133 -0.92 -4.92 10.33
CA GLY A 133 -1.33 -6.07 11.10
C GLY A 133 -1.33 -5.83 12.62
N VAL A 134 -1.29 -4.56 13.06
CA VAL A 134 -1.38 -4.22 14.48
C VAL A 134 -2.76 -4.61 14.99
N ARG A 135 -2.80 -5.57 15.91
CA ARG A 135 -4.03 -6.11 16.49
C ARG A 135 -4.81 -5.09 17.33
N THR A 136 -4.13 -4.10 17.90
CA THR A 136 -4.71 -3.07 18.77
C THR A 136 -4.33 -1.65 18.34
N PRO A 137 -4.84 -1.16 17.19
CA PRO A 137 -4.40 0.13 16.61
C PRO A 137 -4.59 1.32 17.55
N SER A 138 -5.71 1.38 18.29
CA SER A 138 -5.95 2.47 19.26
C SER A 138 -4.95 2.49 20.42
N LYS A 139 -4.41 1.32 20.80
CA LYS A 139 -3.37 1.23 21.81
C LYS A 139 -2.03 1.74 21.26
N ALA A 140 -1.67 1.34 20.04
CA ALA A 140 -0.48 1.84 19.37
C ALA A 140 -0.54 3.37 19.15
N LEU A 141 -1.71 3.93 18.83
CA LEU A 141 -1.90 5.38 18.75
C LEU A 141 -1.67 6.07 20.12
N ALA A 142 -2.18 5.48 21.20
CA ALA A 142 -1.95 5.98 22.56
C ALA A 142 -0.47 5.94 22.96
N GLU A 143 0.23 4.85 22.63
CA GLU A 143 1.66 4.71 22.91
C GLU A 143 2.48 5.72 22.11
N ARG A 144 2.10 6.00 20.86
CA ARG A 144 2.83 6.91 19.96
C ARG A 144 2.57 8.39 20.22
N PHE A 145 1.33 8.76 20.52
CA PHE A 145 0.87 10.15 20.59
C PHE A 145 0.36 10.56 21.98
N GLY A 146 0.44 9.66 22.96
CA GLY A 146 -0.01 9.88 24.33
C GLY A 146 -1.52 9.74 24.55
N GLY A 147 -1.92 9.78 25.82
CA GLY A 147 -3.32 9.66 26.24
C GLY A 147 -3.83 8.22 26.37
N ALA A 148 -5.14 8.05 26.58
CA ALA A 148 -5.75 6.74 26.79
C ALA A 148 -6.23 6.11 25.47
N ALA A 149 -6.05 4.79 25.30
CA ALA A 149 -6.50 4.05 24.11
C ALA A 149 -8.00 4.24 23.81
N GLY A 150 -8.85 4.33 24.84
CA GLY A 150 -10.28 4.61 24.67
C GLY A 150 -10.56 5.98 24.03
N THR A 151 -9.71 6.97 24.26
CA THR A 151 -9.82 8.29 23.62
C THR A 151 -9.55 8.18 22.13
N TRP A 152 -8.52 7.44 21.73
CA TRP A 152 -8.21 7.20 20.32
C TRP A 152 -9.31 6.39 19.62
N THR A 153 -9.87 5.39 20.29
CA THR A 153 -11.05 4.67 19.78
C THR A 153 -12.23 5.61 19.51
N ASN A 154 -12.52 6.55 20.42
CA ASN A 154 -13.59 7.53 20.23
C ASN A 154 -13.30 8.49 19.06
N ARG A 155 -12.05 8.93 18.91
CA ARG A 155 -11.64 9.79 17.80
C ARG A 155 -11.73 9.06 16.45
N VAL A 156 -11.33 7.78 16.38
CA VAL A 156 -11.49 6.96 15.17
C VAL A 156 -12.97 6.79 14.82
N ALA A 157 -13.82 6.53 15.81
CA ALA A 157 -15.26 6.48 15.61
C ALA A 157 -15.82 7.83 15.11
N GLN A 158 -15.29 8.95 15.59
CA GLN A 158 -15.64 10.28 15.10
C GLN A 158 -15.17 10.50 13.65
N SER A 159 -13.94 10.11 13.29
CA SER A 159 -13.44 10.16 11.90
C SER A 159 -14.35 9.37 10.97
N ARG A 160 -14.78 8.16 11.38
CA ARG A 160 -15.73 7.34 10.63
C ARG A 160 -17.08 8.02 10.48
N LYS A 161 -17.66 8.53 11.58
CA LYS A 161 -18.94 9.26 11.56
C LYS A 161 -18.91 10.49 10.65
N ARG A 162 -17.75 11.15 10.54
CA ARG A 162 -17.51 12.33 9.71
C ARG A 162 -17.18 12.00 8.25
N GLY A 163 -17.17 10.71 7.89
CA GLY A 163 -16.97 10.23 6.53
C GLY A 163 -15.51 10.19 6.09
N PHE A 164 -14.54 10.13 7.00
CA PHE A 164 -13.11 9.97 6.67
C PHE A 164 -12.67 8.50 6.58
N LEU A 165 -13.43 7.60 7.20
CA LEU A 165 -13.25 6.15 7.10
C LEU A 165 -14.53 5.51 6.58
N THR A 166 -14.41 4.44 5.81
CA THR A 166 -15.56 3.62 5.45
C THR A 166 -16.18 2.98 6.70
N PRO A 167 -17.50 2.71 6.69
CA PRO A 167 -18.14 1.97 7.76
C PRO A 167 -17.60 0.54 7.85
N VAL A 168 -17.59 -0.01 9.05
CA VAL A 168 -17.33 -1.42 9.38
C VAL A 168 -18.33 -1.84 10.45
N ASP A 169 -18.49 -3.13 10.65
CA ASP A 169 -19.39 -3.64 11.68
C ASP A 169 -18.92 -3.24 13.08
N ARG A 170 -19.88 -3.18 14.01
CA ARG A 170 -19.63 -2.68 15.36
C ARG A 170 -18.61 -3.56 16.07
N GLY A 171 -17.49 -2.96 16.48
CA GLY A 171 -16.42 -3.65 17.22
C GLY A 171 -15.31 -4.18 16.33
N GLU A 172 -15.46 -4.10 15.00
CA GLU A 172 -14.40 -4.47 14.07
C GLU A 172 -13.36 -3.36 13.91
N ALA A 173 -12.09 -3.76 13.86
CA ALA A 173 -11.02 -2.89 13.44
C ALA A 173 -10.96 -2.86 11.90
N GLY A 174 -10.74 -1.68 11.33
CA GLY A 174 -10.59 -1.51 9.88
C GLY A 174 -11.44 -0.38 9.30
N GLY A 175 -11.70 -0.53 8.00
CA GLY A 175 -12.20 0.52 7.12
C GLY A 175 -11.06 1.13 6.30
N ALA A 176 -11.40 1.66 5.13
CA ALA A 176 -10.48 2.34 4.24
C ALA A 176 -10.66 3.86 4.31
N LEU A 177 -9.65 4.60 3.86
CA LEU A 177 -9.78 6.04 3.64
C LEU A 177 -10.84 6.31 2.56
N THR A 178 -11.71 7.27 2.82
CA THR A 178 -12.69 7.72 1.83
C THR A 178 -12.08 8.75 0.87
N PRO A 179 -12.72 9.03 -0.28
CA PRO A 179 -12.31 10.14 -1.14
C PRO A 179 -12.25 11.49 -0.41
N LYS A 180 -13.13 11.70 0.58
CA LYS A 180 -13.12 12.90 1.44
C LYS A 180 -11.81 12.99 2.23
N ALA A 181 -11.36 11.90 2.83
CA ALA A 181 -10.10 11.87 3.56
C ALA A 181 -8.90 12.13 2.66
N LEU A 182 -8.86 11.51 1.48
CA LEU A 182 -7.79 11.73 0.51
C LEU A 182 -7.71 13.20 0.08
N SER A 183 -8.87 13.85 -0.13
CA SER A 183 -8.93 15.27 -0.50
C SER A 183 -8.45 16.17 0.65
N ALA A 184 -8.91 15.93 1.88
CA ALA A 184 -8.48 16.67 3.07
C ALA A 184 -6.97 16.54 3.34
N LEU A 185 -6.39 15.37 3.06
CA LEU A 185 -4.96 15.11 3.17
C LEU A 185 -4.14 15.69 1.99
N GLY A 186 -4.80 16.21 0.96
CA GLY A 186 -4.15 16.65 -0.27
C GLY A 186 -3.52 15.51 -1.09
N LEU A 187 -3.97 14.28 -0.87
CA LEU A 187 -3.51 13.06 -1.56
C LEU A 187 -4.29 12.79 -2.86
N ARG A 188 -5.39 13.51 -3.07
CA ARG A 188 -6.11 13.54 -4.34
C ARG A 188 -5.70 14.80 -5.11
N ARG A 189 -5.25 14.64 -6.36
CA ARG A 189 -5.22 15.74 -7.32
C ARG A 189 -6.63 15.80 -7.91
N ASP A 190 -7.33 16.89 -7.66
CA ASP A 190 -8.56 17.24 -8.38
C ASP A 190 -8.22 17.67 -9.81
#